data_AF-A0A1S3CZU6-F1
#
_entry.id   AF-A0A1S3CZU6-F1
#
_cell.length_a   1.000
_cell.length_b   1.000
_cell.length_c   1.000
_cell.angle_alpha   90.00
_cell.angle_beta   90.00
_cell.angle_gamma   90.00
#
_symmetry.space_group_name_H-M   'P 1'
#
loop_
_entity.id
_entity.type
_entity.pdbx_description
1 polymer ?
#
loop_
_entity_poly.entity_id
_entity_poly.type
_entity_poly.pdbx_seq_one_letter_code
_entity_poly.pdbx_strand_id
1 'polypeptide(L)' 'MYRSESNQYTVKVKYLRSFNDETPQDISIPDCGSPCTLEKFIEISQYVIPEDWEQECRIHHSGERTDRSTVNQRRKR' A
#
# COMPACT_ATOMS: atom_id res chain seq x y z
N MET A 1 -11.58 3.25 10.87
CA MET A 1 -11.04 3.10 12.24
C MET A 1 -12.09 3.63 13.22
N TYR A 2 -12.37 2.90 14.28
CA TYR A 2 -13.37 3.28 15.30
C TYR A 2 -12.72 3.27 16.68
N ARG A 3 -13.12 4.19 17.57
CA ARG A 3 -12.67 4.25 18.97
C ARG A 3 -13.82 3.86 19.90
N SER A 4 -13.59 2.88 20.77
CA SER A 4 -14.55 2.49 21.82
C SER A 4 -14.56 3.46 22.99
N GLU A 5 -15.55 3.32 23.89
CA GLU A 5 -15.62 4.06 25.16
C GLU A 5 -14.43 3.78 26.08
N SER A 6 -13.78 2.61 25.93
CA SER A 6 -12.53 2.25 26.62
C SER A 6 -11.26 2.90 26.02
N ASN A 7 -11.40 3.85 25.09
CA ASN A 7 -10.31 4.47 24.33
C ASN A 7 -9.45 3.50 23.51
N GLN A 8 -9.98 2.31 23.20
CA GLN A 8 -9.30 1.35 22.32
C GLN A 8 -9.74 1.55 20.87
N TYR A 9 -8.80 1.43 19.94
CA TYR A 9 -9.08 1.54 18.52
C TYR A 9 -9.24 0.17 17.88
N THR A 10 -10.20 0.08 16.97
CA THR A 10 -10.44 -1.13 16.16
C THR A 10 -10.39 -0.80 14.67
N VAL A 11 -9.89 -1.76 13.90
CA VAL A 11 -9.76 -1.70 12.45
C VAL A 11 -10.84 -2.60 11.83
N LYS A 12 -11.53 -2.05 10.84
CA LYS A 12 -12.54 -2.77 10.07
C LYS A 12 -12.34 -2.45 8.60
N VAL A 13 -12.16 -3.49 7.79
CA VAL A 13 -11.97 -3.37 6.35
C VAL A 13 -13.29 -3.72 5.67
N LYS A 14 -13.69 -2.87 4.72
CA LYS A 14 -14.91 -3.02 3.94
C LYS A 14 -14.57 -2.95 2.46
N TYR A 15 -15.12 -3.84 1.66
CA TYR A 15 -14.86 -3.92 0.23
C TYR A 15 -16.16 -3.87 -0.58
N LEU A 16 -16.18 -3.02 -1.60
CA LEU A 16 -17.20 -2.98 -2.64
C LEU A 16 -16.61 -3.63 -3.90
N ARG A 17 -17.28 -4.64 -4.45
CA ARG A 17 -16.78 -5.36 -5.63
C ARG A 17 -17.05 -4.56 -6.90
N SER A 18 -18.12 -3.78 -6.90
CA SER A 18 -18.57 -2.94 -8.01
C SER A 18 -19.14 -1.62 -7.49
N PHE A 19 -19.18 -0.62 -8.36
CA PHE A 19 -19.86 0.65 -8.10
C PHE A 19 -21.38 0.50 -7.93
N ASN A 20 -21.95 -0.62 -8.39
CA ASN A 20 -23.37 -0.92 -8.24
C ASN A 20 -23.70 -1.62 -6.91
N ASP A 21 -22.70 -2.01 -6.12
CA ASP A 21 -22.94 -2.68 -4.84
C ASP A 21 -23.42 -1.66 -3.81
N GLU A 22 -24.60 -1.90 -3.22
CA GLU A 22 -25.20 -0.97 -2.25
C GLU A 22 -24.57 -1.09 -0.86
N THR A 23 -24.03 -2.26 -0.51
CA THR A 23 -23.49 -2.54 0.83
C THR A 23 -22.08 -3.13 0.75
N PRO A 24 -21.07 -2.50 1.38
CA PRO A 24 -19.72 -3.04 1.46
C PRO A 24 -19.68 -4.34 2.28
N GLN A 25 -18.95 -5.33 1.77
CA GLN A 25 -18.68 -6.58 2.48
C GLN A 25 -17.58 -6.40 3.52
N ASP A 26 -17.77 -6.98 4.70
CA ASP A 26 -16.74 -6.99 5.74
C ASP A 26 -15.62 -7.97 5.36
N ILE A 27 -14.37 -7.49 5.39
CA ILE A 27 -13.18 -8.30 5.14
C ILE A 27 -12.50 -8.62 6.47
N SER A 28 -12.29 -9.92 6.71
CA SER A 28 -11.56 -10.40 7.89
C SER A 28 -10.07 -10.43 7.60
N ILE A 29 -9.27 -9.86 8.50
CA ILE A 29 -7.81 -9.90 8.42
C ILE A 29 -7.34 -11.15 9.17
N PRO A 30 -6.60 -12.07 8.53
CA PRO A 30 -6.05 -13.25 9.19
C PRO A 30 -5.25 -12.85 10.44
N ASP A 31 -5.37 -13.65 11.50
CA ASP A 31 -4.61 -13.51 12.74
C ASP A 31 -4.75 -12.17 13.49
N CYS A 32 -5.76 -11.34 13.17
CA CYS A 32 -6.01 -10.07 13.87
C CYS A 32 -7.02 -10.14 15.03
N GLY A 33 -7.85 -11.19 15.09
CA GLY A 33 -8.97 -11.31 16.03
C GLY A 33 -10.24 -10.57 15.58
N SER A 34 -11.31 -10.69 16.38
CA SER A 34 -12.62 -10.08 16.10
C SER A 34 -13.22 -9.46 17.38
N PRO A 35 -13.21 -8.12 17.54
CA PRO A 35 -12.72 -7.12 16.59
C PRO A 35 -11.19 -7.05 16.51
N CYS A 36 -10.67 -6.71 15.33
CA CYS A 36 -9.25 -6.48 15.09
C CYS A 36 -8.83 -5.16 15.78
N THR A 37 -7.98 -5.23 16.79
CA THR A 37 -7.47 -4.03 17.48
C THR A 37 -6.42 -3.32 16.64
N LEU A 38 -6.23 -2.02 16.86
CA LEU A 38 -5.20 -1.27 16.15
C LEU A 38 -3.79 -1.80 16.43
N GLU A 39 -3.50 -2.16 17.68
CA GLU A 39 -2.19 -2.70 18.08
C GLU A 39 -1.90 -4.02 17.35
N LYS A 40 -2.89 -4.92 17.30
CA LYS A 40 -2.72 -6.20 16.61
C LYS A 40 -2.60 -6.03 15.10
N PHE A 41 -3.35 -5.09 14.54
CA PHE A 41 -3.26 -4.74 13.12
C PHE A 41 -1.85 -4.24 12.75
N ILE A 42 -1.25 -3.39 13.59
CA ILE A 42 0.12 -2.91 13.38
C ILE A 42 1.10 -4.09 13.41
N GLU A 43 1.03 -4.95 14.43
CA GLU A 43 1.91 -6.11 14.58
C GLU A 43 1.90 -7.02 13.34
N ILE A 44 0.71 -7.39 12.85
CA ILE A 44 0.60 -8.30 11.69
C ILE A 44 0.95 -7.60 10.37
N SER A 45 0.75 -6.28 10.27
CA SER A 45 1.06 -5.55 9.04
C SER A 45 2.57 -5.43 8.80
N GLN A 46 3.39 -5.49 9.84
CA GLN A 46 4.85 -5.48 9.74
C GLN A 46 5.43 -6.63 8.89
N TYR A 47 4.74 -7.77 8.80
CA TYR A 47 5.21 -8.90 7.99
C TYR A 47 5.06 -8.68 6.48
N VAL A 48 4.26 -7.70 6.06
CA VAL A 48 3.95 -7.44 4.64
C VAL A 48 4.25 -6.02 4.20
N ILE A 49 4.55 -5.11 5.14
CA ILE A 49 5.00 -3.76 4.84
C ILE A 49 6.51 -3.81 4.64
N PRO A 50 7.03 -3.35 3.50
CA PRO A 50 8.47 -3.28 3.26
C PRO A 50 9.11 -2.19 4.13
N GLU A 51 10.32 -2.46 4.58
CA GLU A 51 11.13 -1.52 5.37
C GLU A 51 11.82 -0.51 4.44
N ASP A 52 12.27 -0.95 3.26
CA ASP A 52 12.88 -0.10 2.24
C ASP A 52 12.34 -0.51 0.85
N TRP A 53 11.34 0.23 0.37
CA TRP A 53 10.66 -0.07 -0.89
C TRP A 53 11.64 -0.10 -2.07
N GLU A 54 12.51 0.89 -2.18
CA GLU A 54 13.48 1.04 -3.27
C GLU A 54 14.50 -0.10 -3.26
N GLN A 55 15.07 -0.42 -2.09
CA GLN A 55 16.05 -1.48 -1.94
C GLN A 55 15.44 -2.84 -2.19
N GLU A 56 14.29 -3.15 -1.59
CA GLU A 56 13.60 -4.44 -1.73
C GLU A 56 13.14 -4.68 -3.17
N CYS A 57 12.66 -3.62 -3.85
CA CYS A 57 12.29 -3.69 -5.26
C CYS A 57 13.49 -3.57 -6.22
N ARG A 58 14.71 -3.33 -5.71
CA ARG A 58 15.92 -3.04 -6.50
C ARG A 58 15.69 -1.97 -7.55
N ILE A 59 14.95 -0.92 -7.16
CA ILE A 59 14.72 0.23 -8.00
C ILE A 59 16.04 0.99 -8.08
N HIS A 60 16.85 0.63 -9.06
CA HIS A 60 17.92 1.48 -9.49
C HIS A 60 17.26 2.67 -10.19
N HIS A 61 17.49 3.89 -9.69
CA HIS A 61 17.27 5.10 -10.48
C HIS A 61 18.29 5.13 -11.62
N SER A 62 18.24 4.16 -12.54
CA SER A 62 19.04 4.12 -13.74
C SER A 62 18.43 5.10 -14.72
N GLY A 63 18.90 6.33 -14.65
CA GLY A 63 18.55 7.41 -15.55
C GLY A 63 17.66 8.45 -14.87
N GLU A 64 18.26 9.60 -14.59
CA GLU A 64 17.63 10.84 -15.04
C GLU A 64 16.90 10.54 -16.35
N ARG A 65 15.59 10.77 -16.39
CA ARG A 65 14.88 10.92 -17.65
C ARG A 65 15.49 12.15 -18.33
N THR A 66 16.68 12.02 -18.93
CA THR A 66 17.07 12.95 -19.99
C THR A 66 16.07 12.66 -21.11
N ASP A 67 15.10 13.56 -21.19
CA ASP A 67 14.18 13.72 -22.30
C ASP A 67 14.89 13.30 -23.60
N ARG A 68 14.24 12.40 -24.36
CA ARG A 68 14.75 11.91 -25.65
C ARG A 68 14.60 12.97 -26.74
N SER A 69 14.82 14.21 -26.38
CA SER A 69 14.81 15.38 -27.23
C SER A 69 16.19 16.01 -27.09
N THR A 70 16.90 16.11 -28.20
CA THR A 70 18.21 16.77 -28.39
C THR A 70 19.49 15.94 -28.15
N VAL A 71 19.84 15.05 -29.09
CA VAL A 71 21.24 14.96 -29.56
C VAL A 71 21.26 15.19 -31.07
N ASN A 72 21.62 16.42 -31.43
CA ASN A 72 21.88 16.88 -32.79
C ASN A 72 23.20 16.31 -33.34
N GLN A 73 23.22 16.09 -34.65
CA GLN A 73 24.36 16.24 -35.58
C GLN A 73 25.68 15.50 -35.31
N ARG A 74 25.99 14.52 -36.19
CA ARG A 74 27.19 14.45 -37.07
C ARG A 74 27.58 12.99 -37.32
N ARG A 75 27.21 12.46 -38.49
CA ARG A 75 28.10 11.57 -39.26
C ARG A 75 27.97 11.87 -40.75
N LYS A 76 28.79 12.83 -41.20
CA LYS A 76 29.29 12.87 -42.58
C LYS A 76 30.24 11.68 -42.74
N ARG A 77 29.91 10.74 -43.62
CA ARG A 77 30.84 10.06 -44.53
C ARG A 77 30.04 9.36 -45.60
#